data_AF-A0A8H7N7M4-F1
#
_entry.id   AF-A0A8H7N7M4-F1
#
_cell.length_a   1.000
_cell.length_b   1.000
_cell.length_c   1.000
_cell.angle_alpha   90.00
_cell.angle_beta   90.00
_cell.angle_gamma   90.00
#
_symmetry.space_group_name_H-M   'P 1'
#
loop_
_entity.id
_entity.type
_entity.pdbx_description
1 polymer ?
#
loop_
_entity_poly.entity_id
_entity_poly.type
_entity_poly.pdbx_seq_one_letter_code
_entity_poly.pdbx_strand_id
1 'polypeptide(L)'
;MGRRSKQQKELEKASQRLNYRWSQSAEDMSTTRAFLYAEAADLYGLRRLSKDNPEYELGRIPVVNLLDMNSLEPEYITTSLGHITHIVMLASYYFAIRLPAEITLPHRDYPYPTINTIISSYQGKIPTFPGSSLSASPSTTSLENGSKSIPRARPLYLHKPLPQLLRDDPTAYSFFLEGVSLLAYDVAWLCNSQSIVFSGQNVADDICQMGRNLYNLLVESQAAVAAGAAATRAAHDKSGAKDREPKPEASWLGRFSHGTTFYHLTSSEGNDLVKSFKLPSPVKVVDRLKKKLVGDAPAPDWEVLDDDAWKVEDAFGQPRADQGNGVEGKPKSVGSSKGWMKVK
;
A
#
# COMPACT_ATOMS: atom_id res chain seq x y z
N MET A 1 28.93 30.48 -48.51
CA MET A 1 28.41 29.42 -47.61
C MET A 1 29.08 29.34 -46.23
N GLY A 2 30.21 30.00 -45.93
CA GLY A 2 30.95 29.80 -44.67
C GLY A 2 30.31 30.36 -43.38
N ARG A 3 29.55 31.45 -43.44
CA ARG A 3 28.99 32.10 -42.23
C ARG A 3 27.90 31.28 -41.54
N ARG A 4 26.96 30.72 -42.31
CA ARG A 4 25.86 29.88 -41.80
C ARG A 4 26.37 28.58 -41.20
N SER A 5 27.35 27.94 -41.83
CA SER A 5 27.99 26.72 -41.30
C SER A 5 28.74 26.99 -39.99
N LYS A 6 29.46 28.12 -39.88
CA LYS A 6 30.12 28.51 -38.62
C LYS A 6 29.10 28.75 -37.51
N GLN A 7 28.01 29.47 -37.79
CA GLN A 7 26.93 29.71 -36.82
C GLN A 7 26.27 28.41 -36.36
N GLN A 8 26.03 27.47 -37.27
CA GLN A 8 25.47 26.16 -36.92
C GLN A 8 26.40 25.38 -35.98
N LYS A 9 27.70 25.32 -36.28
CA LYS A 9 28.69 24.64 -35.40
C LYS A 9 28.79 25.28 -34.01
N GLU A 10 28.69 26.61 -33.92
CA GLU A 10 28.67 27.31 -32.63
C GLU A 10 27.41 26.96 -31.83
N LEU A 11 26.25 26.91 -32.50
CA LEU A 11 24.97 26.53 -31.87
C LEU A 11 24.98 25.08 -31.39
N GLU A 12 25.51 24.15 -32.19
CA GLU A 12 25.67 22.75 -31.80
C GLU A 12 26.58 22.61 -30.56
N LYS A 13 27.72 23.29 -30.53
CA LYS A 13 28.61 23.30 -29.35
C LYS A 13 27.97 23.95 -28.13
N ALA A 14 27.17 25.00 -28.31
CA ALA A 14 26.45 25.65 -27.22
C ALA A 14 25.37 24.72 -26.66
N SER A 15 24.62 24.04 -27.53
CA SER A 15 23.60 23.06 -27.17
C SER A 15 24.20 21.86 -26.43
N GLN A 16 25.30 21.30 -26.92
CA GLN A 16 26.02 20.22 -26.23
C GLN A 16 26.48 20.63 -24.82
N ARG A 17 27.05 21.84 -24.68
CA ARG A 17 27.46 22.38 -23.38
C ARG A 17 26.28 22.61 -22.45
N LEU A 18 25.15 23.10 -22.96
CA LEU A 18 23.94 23.27 -22.18
C LEU A 18 23.40 21.92 -21.69
N ASN A 19 23.29 20.93 -22.57
CA ASN A 19 22.81 19.59 -22.23
C ASN A 19 23.70 18.92 -21.17
N TYR A 20 25.02 19.02 -21.31
CA TYR A 20 25.95 18.49 -20.31
C TYR A 20 25.76 19.14 -18.93
N ARG A 21 25.63 20.48 -18.88
CA ARG A 21 25.38 21.19 -17.62
C ARG A 21 24.01 20.86 -17.04
N TRP A 22 23.00 20.69 -17.89
CA TRP A 22 21.66 20.33 -17.46
C TRP A 22 21.61 18.91 -16.89
N SER A 23 22.28 17.94 -17.52
CA SER A 23 22.40 16.59 -16.98
C SER A 23 23.18 16.56 -15.67
N GLN A 24 24.30 17.30 -15.59
CA GLN A 24 25.08 17.39 -14.35
C GLN A 24 24.24 17.96 -13.20
N SER A 25 23.52 19.06 -13.45
CA SER A 25 22.60 19.65 -12.46
C SER A 25 21.48 18.70 -12.06
N ALA A 26 21.00 17.83 -12.97
CA ALA A 26 19.98 16.84 -12.66
C ALA A 26 20.52 15.71 -11.76
N GLU A 27 21.77 15.26 -11.98
CA GLU A 27 22.43 14.27 -11.12
C GLU A 27 22.81 14.84 -9.74
N ASP A 28 23.25 16.10 -9.67
CA ASP A 28 23.52 16.77 -8.40
C ASP A 28 22.22 16.89 -7.56
N MET A 29 21.10 17.15 -8.24
CA MET A 29 19.79 17.23 -7.60
C MET A 29 19.29 15.87 -7.13
N SER A 30 19.44 14.81 -7.93
CA SER A 30 19.05 13.45 -7.52
C SER A 30 19.83 13.03 -6.28
N THR A 31 21.14 13.27 -6.25
CA THR A 31 22.02 13.01 -5.11
C THR A 31 21.60 13.80 -3.87
N THR A 32 21.29 15.09 -4.03
CA THR A 32 20.83 15.94 -2.92
C THR A 32 19.52 15.43 -2.32
N ARG A 33 18.55 15.07 -3.17
CA ARG A 33 17.28 14.49 -2.71
C ARG A 33 17.51 13.18 -1.97
N ALA A 34 18.39 12.35 -2.53
CA ALA A 34 18.74 11.07 -1.96
C ALA A 34 19.29 11.23 -0.54
N PHE A 35 20.21 12.18 -0.35
CA PHE A 35 20.75 12.53 0.95
C PHE A 35 19.68 13.06 1.92
N LEU A 36 18.86 14.03 1.50
CA LEU A 36 17.86 14.67 2.37
C LEU A 36 16.85 13.69 2.95
N TYR A 37 16.38 12.73 2.15
CA TYR A 37 15.42 11.77 2.67
C TYR A 37 16.08 10.76 3.61
N ALA A 38 17.35 10.39 3.39
CA ALA A 38 18.08 9.44 4.24
C ALA A 38 18.23 10.01 5.65
N GLU A 39 18.62 11.28 5.73
CA GLU A 39 18.67 12.05 6.98
C GLU A 39 17.29 12.15 7.62
N ALA A 40 16.24 12.39 6.81
CA ALA A 40 14.88 12.45 7.33
C ALA A 40 14.44 11.12 7.97
N ALA A 41 14.82 9.98 7.39
CA ALA A 41 14.50 8.67 7.93
C ALA A 41 15.21 8.40 9.25
N ASP A 42 16.49 8.79 9.36
CA ASP A 42 17.27 8.65 10.60
C ASP A 42 16.72 9.56 11.70
N LEU A 43 16.48 10.84 11.39
CA LEU A 43 15.90 11.81 12.32
C LEU A 43 14.50 11.41 12.81
N TYR A 44 13.69 10.82 11.93
CA TYR A 44 12.36 10.32 12.29
C TYR A 44 12.41 8.95 12.99
N GLY A 45 13.60 8.37 13.15
CA GLY A 45 13.84 7.14 13.90
C GLY A 45 13.31 5.88 13.22
N LEU A 46 13.36 5.81 11.88
CA LEU A 46 13.03 4.59 11.14
C LEU A 46 14.12 3.54 11.35
N ARG A 47 13.77 2.41 11.97
CA ARG A 47 14.73 1.36 12.30
C ARG A 47 14.15 -0.03 12.07
N ARG A 48 15.03 -0.99 11.81
CA ARG A 48 14.73 -2.42 11.84
C ARG A 48 15.25 -3.01 13.15
N LEU A 49 14.36 -3.62 13.93
CA LEU A 49 14.67 -4.13 15.27
C LEU A 49 15.43 -5.45 15.26
N SER A 50 15.11 -6.34 14.31
CA SER A 50 15.73 -7.65 14.21
C SER A 50 16.02 -8.03 12.76
N LYS A 51 17.11 -8.77 12.57
CA LYS A 51 17.48 -9.33 11.27
C LYS A 51 16.65 -10.57 10.95
N ASP A 52 16.32 -11.37 11.95
CA ASP A 52 15.69 -12.69 11.76
C ASP A 52 14.16 -12.61 11.70
N ASN A 53 13.55 -11.74 12.51
CA ASN A 53 12.14 -11.38 12.40
C ASN A 53 12.03 -9.86 12.20
N PRO A 54 11.97 -9.38 10.95
CA PRO A 54 12.07 -7.96 10.66
C PRO A 54 10.84 -7.18 11.15
N GLU A 55 10.89 -6.75 12.40
CA GLU A 55 10.03 -5.72 12.96
C GLU A 55 10.64 -4.35 12.68
N TYR A 56 9.77 -3.39 12.35
CA TYR A 56 10.17 -2.03 12.00
C TYR A 56 9.57 -1.06 12.98
N GLU A 57 10.34 -0.05 13.37
CA GLU A 57 9.89 1.05 14.20
C GLU A 57 10.02 2.37 13.46
N LEU A 58 9.13 3.29 13.78
CA LEU A 58 9.14 4.66 13.30
C LEU A 58 8.85 5.58 14.50
N GLY A 59 9.78 6.46 14.85
CA GLY A 59 9.63 7.31 16.03
C GLY A 59 9.52 6.53 17.35
N ARG A 60 10.17 5.36 17.44
CA ARG A 60 10.06 4.39 18.57
C ARG A 60 8.69 3.72 18.72
N ILE A 61 7.85 3.82 17.69
CA ILE A 61 6.55 3.16 17.65
C ILE A 61 6.64 2.06 16.59
N PRO A 62 6.30 0.80 16.92
CA PRO A 62 6.30 -0.25 15.92
C PRO A 62 5.36 0.10 14.75
N VAL A 63 5.81 -0.25 13.54
CA VAL A 63 5.06 0.01 12.32
C VAL A 63 3.99 -1.06 12.18
N VAL A 64 2.73 -0.64 12.07
CA VAL A 64 1.60 -1.55 11.93
C VAL A 64 1.71 -2.40 10.66
N ASN A 65 1.56 -3.71 10.81
CA ASN A 65 1.29 -4.61 9.69
C ASN A 65 -0.21 -4.63 9.42
N LEU A 66 -0.64 -4.22 8.23
CA LEU A 66 -2.06 -4.14 7.90
C LEU A 66 -2.75 -5.52 7.92
N LEU A 67 -1.98 -6.60 7.72
CA LEU A 67 -2.53 -7.96 7.69
C LEU A 67 -2.95 -8.47 9.07
N ASP A 68 -2.40 -7.92 10.15
CA ASP A 68 -2.55 -8.42 11.52
C ASP A 68 -3.29 -7.41 12.42
N MET A 69 -4.00 -6.43 11.84
CA MET A 69 -4.61 -5.33 12.59
C MET A 69 -5.71 -5.75 13.58
N ASN A 70 -6.32 -6.92 13.41
CA ASN A 70 -7.40 -7.37 14.30
C ASN A 70 -6.96 -7.59 15.74
N SER A 71 -5.68 -7.93 15.95
CA SER A 71 -5.11 -8.22 17.26
C SER A 71 -4.48 -6.99 17.94
N LEU A 72 -4.58 -5.82 17.32
CA LEU A 72 -3.88 -4.60 17.74
C LEU A 72 -4.85 -3.57 18.33
N GLU A 73 -4.34 -2.78 19.27
CA GLU A 73 -5.11 -1.71 19.89
C GLU A 73 -5.36 -0.54 18.91
N PRO A 74 -6.54 0.11 18.95
CA PRO A 74 -6.89 1.24 18.08
C PRO A 74 -5.91 2.41 18.17
N GLU A 75 -5.45 2.72 19.39
CA GLU A 75 -4.50 3.78 19.70
C GLU A 75 -3.15 3.50 19.02
N TYR A 76 -2.69 2.24 19.07
CA TYR A 76 -1.48 1.81 18.41
C TYR A 76 -1.60 1.96 16.88
N ILE A 77 -2.68 1.47 16.28
CA ILE A 77 -2.90 1.58 14.82
C ILE A 77 -2.94 3.05 14.39
N THR A 78 -3.72 3.88 15.10
CA THR A 78 -3.87 5.31 14.79
C THR A 78 -2.53 6.05 14.87
N THR A 79 -1.76 5.80 15.92
CA THR A 79 -0.48 6.47 16.13
C THR A 79 0.52 6.03 15.05
N SER A 80 0.62 4.72 14.80
CA SER A 80 1.50 4.17 13.76
C SER A 80 1.18 4.74 12.37
N LEU A 81 -0.11 4.79 11.99
CA LEU A 81 -0.56 5.39 10.73
C LEU A 81 -0.23 6.89 10.67
N GLY A 82 -0.35 7.64 11.77
CA GLY A 82 0.08 9.04 11.85
C GLY A 82 1.55 9.22 11.52
N HIS A 83 2.42 8.39 12.11
CA HIS A 83 3.86 8.43 11.83
C HIS A 83 4.18 8.06 10.36
N ILE A 84 3.57 7.00 9.83
CA ILE A 84 3.73 6.57 8.44
C ILE A 84 3.32 7.69 7.48
N THR A 85 2.16 8.29 7.71
CA THR A 85 1.63 9.38 6.89
C THR A 85 2.59 10.56 6.84
N HIS A 86 3.17 10.93 7.98
CA HIS A 86 4.12 12.04 8.07
C HIS A 86 5.43 11.76 7.32
N ILE A 87 6.07 10.59 7.54
CA ILE A 87 7.32 10.28 6.82
C ILE A 87 7.09 10.10 5.32
N VAL A 88 5.96 9.54 4.90
CA VAL A 88 5.59 9.40 3.48
C VAL A 88 5.44 10.77 2.83
N MET A 89 4.75 11.71 3.48
CA MET A 89 4.63 13.09 2.99
C MET A 89 5.98 13.79 2.92
N LEU A 90 6.83 13.62 3.93
CA LEU A 90 8.17 14.20 3.95
C LEU A 90 9.06 13.63 2.84
N ALA A 91 9.03 12.32 2.62
CA ALA A 91 9.76 11.65 1.54
C ALA A 91 9.25 12.11 0.16
N SER A 92 7.94 12.13 -0.04
CA SER A 92 7.29 12.67 -1.24
C SER A 92 7.72 14.12 -1.53
N TYR A 93 7.77 14.96 -0.50
CA TYR A 93 8.24 16.34 -0.61
C TYR A 93 9.70 16.42 -1.05
N TYR A 94 10.61 15.70 -0.39
CA TYR A 94 12.04 15.73 -0.75
C TYR A 94 12.31 15.15 -2.14
N PHE A 95 11.63 14.07 -2.53
CA PHE A 95 11.72 13.55 -3.89
C PHE A 95 11.05 14.46 -4.94
N ALA A 96 10.30 15.48 -4.51
CA ALA A 96 9.45 16.31 -5.36
C ALA A 96 8.49 15.45 -6.20
N ILE A 97 7.84 14.52 -5.52
CA ILE A 97 6.99 13.51 -6.10
C ILE A 97 5.56 13.68 -5.60
N ARG A 98 4.61 13.76 -6.51
CA ARG A 98 3.18 13.74 -6.20
C ARG A 98 2.71 12.31 -6.01
N LEU A 99 2.13 12.00 -4.84
CA LEU A 99 1.54 10.70 -4.54
C LEU A 99 0.21 10.51 -5.30
N PRO A 100 -0.16 9.28 -5.71
CA PRO A 100 -1.44 9.00 -6.37
C PRO A 100 -2.66 9.39 -5.53
N ALA A 101 -2.66 9.07 -4.24
CA ALA A 101 -3.67 9.49 -3.30
C ALA A 101 -3.15 10.68 -2.46
N GLU A 102 -3.96 11.72 -2.34
CA GLU A 102 -3.57 12.93 -1.62
C GLU A 102 -3.80 12.75 -0.13
N ILE A 103 -2.72 12.85 0.62
CA ILE A 103 -2.71 12.80 2.07
C ILE A 103 -2.93 14.20 2.64
N THR A 104 -3.80 14.31 3.64
CA THR A 104 -3.92 15.48 4.49
C THR A 104 -3.37 15.15 5.89
N LEU A 105 -2.32 15.86 6.29
CA LEU A 105 -1.72 15.75 7.62
C LEU A 105 -2.63 16.38 8.70
N PRO A 106 -2.46 16.00 9.97
CA PRO A 106 -3.10 16.68 11.09
C PRO A 106 -2.89 18.20 11.05
N HIS A 107 -3.95 18.97 11.28
CA HIS A 107 -3.93 20.42 11.39
C HIS A 107 -4.87 20.91 12.49
N ARG A 108 -4.90 22.22 12.73
CA ARG A 108 -5.63 22.85 13.85
C ARG A 108 -7.10 22.42 13.95
N ASP A 109 -7.78 22.26 12.82
CA ASP A 109 -9.22 21.99 12.76
C ASP A 109 -9.53 20.49 12.61
N TYR A 110 -8.50 19.66 12.44
CA TYR A 110 -8.65 18.22 12.30
C TYR A 110 -7.39 17.46 12.77
N PRO A 111 -7.44 16.74 13.92
CA PRO A 111 -6.25 16.21 14.58
C PRO A 111 -5.72 14.90 14.01
N TYR A 112 -6.43 14.27 13.07
CA TYR A 112 -6.06 12.96 12.53
C TYR A 112 -5.66 13.06 11.05
N PRO A 113 -4.76 12.19 10.55
CA PRO A 113 -4.49 12.13 9.13
C PRO A 113 -5.72 11.62 8.35
N THR A 114 -5.87 12.10 7.11
CA THR A 114 -6.85 11.56 6.15
C THR A 114 -6.23 11.42 4.78
N ILE A 115 -6.86 10.62 3.93
CA ILE A 115 -6.39 10.39 2.56
C ILE A 115 -7.54 10.43 1.57
N ASN A 116 -7.37 11.17 0.48
CA ASN A 116 -8.33 11.24 -0.61
C ASN A 116 -8.19 10.03 -1.53
N THR A 117 -9.28 9.60 -2.15
CA THR A 117 -9.20 8.59 -3.21
C THR A 117 -8.37 9.13 -4.38
N ILE A 118 -7.75 8.24 -5.16
CA ILE A 118 -6.92 8.64 -6.33
C ILE A 118 -7.70 9.58 -7.27
N ILE A 119 -8.97 9.27 -7.54
CA ILE A 119 -9.79 10.07 -8.46
C ILE A 119 -10.06 11.47 -7.89
N SER A 120 -10.27 11.59 -6.59
CA SER A 120 -10.57 12.86 -5.93
C SER A 120 -9.36 13.70 -5.58
N SER A 121 -8.18 13.11 -5.62
CA SER A 121 -6.94 13.76 -5.18
C SER A 121 -6.61 14.95 -6.06
N TYR A 122 -6.20 16.05 -5.44
CA TYR A 122 -5.76 17.28 -6.10
C TYR A 122 -6.79 17.99 -6.98
N GLN A 123 -8.09 17.76 -6.75
CA GLN A 123 -9.16 18.45 -7.48
C GLN A 123 -9.40 19.90 -7.01
N GLY A 124 -8.60 20.43 -6.07
CA GLY A 124 -8.71 21.82 -5.59
C GLY A 124 -10.00 22.14 -4.83
N LYS A 125 -10.75 21.12 -4.40
CA LYS A 125 -11.97 21.26 -3.59
C LYS A 125 -11.59 21.26 -2.11
N ILE A 126 -12.28 22.05 -1.31
CA ILE A 126 -12.14 22.03 0.16
C ILE A 126 -12.45 20.59 0.64
N PRO A 127 -11.49 19.88 1.27
CA PRO A 127 -11.72 18.53 1.73
C PRO A 127 -12.84 18.51 2.78
N THR A 128 -13.80 17.60 2.62
CA THR A 128 -14.77 17.34 3.69
C THR A 128 -14.21 16.26 4.61
N PHE A 129 -13.93 16.62 5.85
CA PHE A 129 -13.32 15.74 6.83
C PHE A 129 -14.35 14.81 7.50
N PRO A 130 -14.00 13.56 7.80
CA PRO A 130 -14.86 12.67 8.58
C PRO A 130 -15.29 13.32 9.90
N GLY A 131 -16.60 13.39 10.18
CA GLY A 131 -17.13 13.96 11.42
C GLY A 131 -17.19 15.49 11.48
N SER A 132 -16.62 16.21 10.51
CA SER A 132 -16.75 17.67 10.43
C SER A 132 -18.12 18.05 9.88
N SER A 133 -19.03 18.43 10.77
CA SER A 133 -20.33 19.00 10.41
C SER A 133 -20.18 20.50 10.22
N LEU A 134 -19.50 20.93 9.15
CA LEU A 134 -19.52 22.34 8.78
C LEU A 134 -20.84 22.63 8.08
N SER A 135 -21.69 23.38 8.77
CA SER A 135 -22.82 24.12 8.20
C SER A 135 -22.30 24.95 7.01
N ALA A 136 -22.53 24.47 5.80
CA ALA A 136 -22.22 25.24 4.59
C ALA A 136 -23.14 26.47 4.55
N SER A 137 -22.61 27.64 4.93
CA SER A 137 -23.23 28.91 4.59
C SER A 137 -23.24 29.05 3.06
N PRO A 138 -24.38 29.36 2.41
CA PRO A 138 -24.46 29.41 0.97
C PRO A 138 -24.03 30.80 0.48
N SER A 139 -22.85 30.89 -0.10
CA SER A 139 -22.41 32.06 -0.89
C SER A 139 -21.17 31.65 -1.68
N THR A 140 -21.07 31.72 -3.01
CA THR A 140 -21.93 32.18 -4.10
C THR A 140 -21.35 31.54 -5.39
N THR A 141 -22.20 31.38 -6.41
CA THR A 141 -21.90 31.01 -7.82
C THR A 141 -21.40 29.60 -8.12
N SER A 142 -22.35 28.66 -8.25
CA SER A 142 -22.29 27.65 -9.31
C SER A 142 -23.71 27.22 -9.66
N LEU A 143 -24.30 27.89 -10.66
CA LEU A 143 -25.47 27.37 -11.36
C LEU A 143 -25.08 26.06 -12.07
N GLU A 144 -25.97 25.09 -11.97
CA GLU A 144 -26.17 23.99 -12.93
C GLU A 144 -24.97 23.04 -13.18
N ASN A 145 -24.87 21.97 -12.38
CA ASN A 145 -24.89 20.60 -12.92
C ASN A 145 -24.97 19.56 -11.78
N GLY A 146 -25.84 18.57 -11.98
CA GLY A 146 -26.37 17.65 -10.96
C GLY A 146 -25.36 16.95 -10.04
N SER A 147 -25.77 16.79 -8.78
CA SER A 147 -25.37 15.74 -7.81
C SER A 147 -23.96 15.15 -7.94
N LYS A 148 -22.93 15.98 -8.12
CA LYS A 148 -21.55 15.51 -8.01
C LYS A 148 -21.24 15.29 -6.53
N SER A 149 -21.31 14.02 -6.12
CA SER A 149 -20.88 13.54 -4.79
C SER A 149 -19.60 14.27 -4.36
N ILE A 150 -19.69 14.97 -3.23
CA ILE A 150 -18.54 15.66 -2.66
C ILE A 150 -17.50 14.59 -2.28
N PRO A 151 -16.24 14.71 -2.74
CA PRO A 151 -15.23 13.73 -2.39
C PRO A 151 -15.03 13.66 -0.88
N ARG A 152 -15.25 12.48 -0.31
CA ARG A 152 -15.09 12.23 1.13
C ARG A 152 -13.70 11.65 1.40
N ALA A 153 -12.90 12.34 2.21
CA ALA A 153 -11.61 11.81 2.64
C ALA A 153 -11.80 10.54 3.48
N ARG A 154 -10.87 9.60 3.35
CA ARG A 154 -10.84 8.35 4.12
C ARG A 154 -10.07 8.56 5.43
N PRO A 155 -10.60 8.10 6.57
CA PRO A 155 -9.92 8.22 7.85
C PRO A 155 -8.70 7.29 7.91
N LEU A 156 -7.61 7.76 8.49
CA LEU A 156 -6.42 6.96 8.82
C LEU A 156 -6.26 6.81 10.34
N TYR A 157 -7.38 6.63 11.04
CA TYR A 157 -7.45 6.46 12.50
C TYR A 157 -8.60 5.54 12.89
N LEU A 158 -8.52 5.01 14.11
CA LEU A 158 -9.53 4.18 14.76
C LEU A 158 -9.80 4.67 16.18
N HIS A 159 -11.04 4.53 16.63
CA HIS A 159 -11.44 4.80 18.03
C HIS A 159 -11.87 3.55 18.80
N LYS A 160 -11.94 2.41 18.11
CA LYS A 160 -12.35 1.13 18.68
C LYS A 160 -11.75 -0.02 17.88
N PRO A 161 -11.62 -1.22 18.47
CA PRO A 161 -11.01 -2.36 17.81
C PRO A 161 -11.68 -2.66 16.47
N LEU A 162 -10.88 -3.09 15.49
CA LEU A 162 -11.33 -3.29 14.12
C LEU A 162 -12.50 -4.30 13.99
N PRO A 163 -12.52 -5.43 14.72
CA PRO A 163 -13.67 -6.34 14.72
C PRO A 163 -14.96 -5.71 15.28
N GLN A 164 -14.82 -4.86 16.31
CA GLN A 164 -15.95 -4.14 16.87
C GLN A 164 -16.46 -3.07 15.88
N LEU A 165 -15.57 -2.37 15.19
CA LEU A 165 -15.95 -1.40 14.16
C LEU A 165 -16.74 -2.06 13.03
N LEU A 166 -16.34 -3.26 12.58
CA LEU A 166 -17.07 -4.00 11.55
C LEU A 166 -18.52 -4.29 11.96
N ARG A 167 -18.75 -4.68 13.22
CA ARG A 167 -20.09 -4.97 13.74
C ARG A 167 -20.94 -3.71 13.91
N ASP A 168 -20.35 -2.66 14.48
CA ASP A 168 -21.09 -1.46 14.88
C ASP A 168 -21.34 -0.50 13.70
N ASP A 169 -20.36 -0.36 12.79
CA ASP A 169 -20.44 0.51 11.60
C ASP A 169 -19.61 -0.09 10.43
N PRO A 170 -20.22 -0.98 9.62
CA PRO A 170 -19.58 -1.58 8.46
C PRO A 170 -19.10 -0.55 7.40
N THR A 171 -19.73 0.63 7.36
CA THR A 171 -19.38 1.69 6.41
C THR A 171 -18.09 2.38 6.84
N ALA A 172 -17.98 2.76 8.10
CA ALA A 172 -16.74 3.31 8.67
C ALA A 172 -15.58 2.30 8.59
N TYR A 173 -15.85 1.02 8.86
CA TYR A 173 -14.88 -0.07 8.64
C TYR A 173 -14.37 -0.10 7.20
N SER A 174 -15.28 -0.04 6.22
CA SER A 174 -14.93 -0.08 4.80
C SER A 174 -14.13 1.15 4.37
N PHE A 175 -14.48 2.35 4.86
CA PHE A 175 -13.73 3.57 4.57
C PHE A 175 -12.35 3.58 5.22
N PHE A 176 -12.21 3.04 6.44
CA PHE A 176 -10.91 2.88 7.07
C PHE A 176 -10.01 1.93 6.27
N LEU A 177 -10.53 0.75 5.88
CA LEU A 177 -9.77 -0.20 5.06
C LEU A 177 -9.36 0.37 3.70
N GLU A 178 -10.25 1.14 3.07
CA GLU A 178 -9.91 1.87 1.84
C GLU A 178 -8.79 2.89 2.10
N GLY A 179 -8.87 3.64 3.20
CA GLY A 179 -7.85 4.61 3.59
C GLY A 179 -6.47 3.98 3.76
N VAL A 180 -6.34 2.95 4.61
CA VAL A 180 -5.04 2.30 4.84
C VAL A 180 -4.51 1.58 3.60
N SER A 181 -5.39 1.08 2.73
CA SER A 181 -4.99 0.49 1.44
C SER A 181 -4.43 1.54 0.48
N LEU A 182 -5.02 2.74 0.44
CA LEU A 182 -4.50 3.87 -0.33
C LEU A 182 -3.14 4.32 0.20
N LEU A 183 -2.96 4.38 1.52
CA LEU A 183 -1.67 4.72 2.12
C LEU A 183 -0.59 3.69 1.77
N ALA A 184 -0.90 2.40 1.88
CA ALA A 184 0.01 1.34 1.49
C ALA A 184 0.34 1.39 -0.01
N TYR A 185 -0.66 1.70 -0.85
CA TYR A 185 -0.47 1.91 -2.29
C TYR A 185 0.45 3.09 -2.58
N ASP A 186 0.29 4.22 -1.89
CA ASP A 186 1.18 5.39 -2.04
C ASP A 186 2.62 5.07 -1.64
N VAL A 187 2.82 4.34 -0.53
CA VAL A 187 4.15 3.84 -0.12
C VAL A 187 4.76 2.99 -1.23
N ALA A 188 4.00 2.03 -1.77
CA ALA A 188 4.47 1.14 -2.82
C ALA A 188 4.74 1.86 -4.14
N TRP A 189 3.92 2.85 -4.48
CA TRP A 189 4.10 3.69 -5.65
C TRP A 189 5.36 4.56 -5.51
N LEU A 190 5.61 5.13 -4.33
CA LEU A 190 6.84 5.85 -4.03
C LEU A 190 8.06 4.93 -4.16
N CYS A 191 8.00 3.71 -3.60
CA CYS A 191 9.04 2.70 -3.74
C CYS A 191 9.37 2.39 -5.22
N ASN A 192 8.36 2.12 -6.05
CA ASN A 192 8.57 1.84 -7.48
C ASN A 192 9.19 3.01 -8.23
N SER A 193 8.75 4.24 -7.92
CA SER A 193 9.33 5.44 -8.53
C SER A 193 10.83 5.59 -8.25
N GLN A 194 11.31 4.98 -7.16
CA GLN A 194 12.68 5.05 -6.66
C GLN A 194 13.45 3.72 -6.79
N SER A 195 13.15 2.92 -7.83
CA SER A 195 13.84 1.65 -8.18
C SER A 195 13.49 0.42 -7.35
N ILE A 196 12.55 0.49 -6.40
CA ILE A 196 12.15 -0.68 -5.62
C ILE A 196 10.96 -1.36 -6.29
N VAL A 197 11.24 -2.51 -6.89
CA VAL A 197 10.25 -3.30 -7.61
C VAL A 197 9.63 -4.35 -6.69
N PHE A 198 8.32 -4.47 -6.74
CA PHE A 198 7.59 -5.54 -6.08
C PHE A 198 7.44 -6.70 -7.07
N SER A 199 8.03 -7.85 -6.74
CA SER A 199 7.98 -9.04 -7.57
C SER A 199 7.59 -10.25 -6.73
N GLY A 200 6.60 -11.00 -7.18
CA GLY A 200 6.17 -12.22 -6.50
C GLY A 200 4.71 -12.55 -6.75
N GLN A 201 4.24 -13.65 -6.15
CA GLN A 201 2.84 -14.07 -6.22
C GLN A 201 1.94 -13.30 -5.23
N ASN A 202 2.52 -12.71 -4.17
CA ASN A 202 1.79 -12.07 -3.08
C ASN A 202 2.04 -10.56 -2.98
N VAL A 203 2.17 -9.86 -4.12
CA VAL A 203 2.45 -8.41 -4.17
C VAL A 203 1.49 -7.59 -3.30
N ALA A 204 0.21 -7.98 -3.22
CA ALA A 204 -0.76 -7.29 -2.37
C ALA A 204 -0.41 -7.38 -0.86
N ASP A 205 0.14 -8.51 -0.40
CA ASP A 205 0.61 -8.67 0.99
C ASP A 205 1.92 -7.91 1.20
N ASP A 206 2.81 -7.91 0.21
CA ASP A 206 4.07 -7.16 0.28
C ASP A 206 3.83 -5.66 0.44
N ILE A 207 2.85 -5.11 -0.28
CA ILE A 207 2.44 -3.70 -0.18
C ILE A 207 1.92 -3.35 1.21
N CYS A 208 1.22 -4.29 1.87
CA CYS A 208 0.70 -4.12 3.22
C CYS A 208 1.80 -4.03 4.30
N GLN A 209 3.02 -4.50 4.00
CA GLN A 209 4.18 -4.42 4.89
C GLN A 209 4.89 -3.06 4.78
N MET A 210 4.17 -1.98 5.11
CA MET A 210 4.65 -0.60 4.93
C MET A 210 5.99 -0.33 5.64
N GLY A 211 6.22 -0.90 6.83
CA GLY A 211 7.49 -0.75 7.56
C GLY A 211 8.69 -1.26 6.76
N ARG A 212 8.59 -2.46 6.18
CA ARG A 212 9.62 -3.03 5.31
C ARG A 212 9.83 -2.17 4.06
N ASN A 213 8.73 -1.77 3.43
CA ASN A 213 8.80 -0.98 2.19
C ASN A 213 9.46 0.37 2.43
N LEU A 214 9.10 1.07 3.52
CA LEU A 214 9.73 2.31 3.94
C LEU A 214 11.21 2.10 4.29
N TYR A 215 11.55 1.06 5.04
CA TYR A 215 12.94 0.78 5.39
C TYR A 215 13.81 0.50 4.15
N ASN A 216 13.31 -0.32 3.23
CA ASN A 216 14.02 -0.62 1.99
C ASN A 216 14.22 0.65 1.14
N LEU A 217 13.17 1.49 1.06
CA LEU A 217 13.20 2.76 0.35
C LEU A 217 14.10 3.79 0.98
N LEU A 218 14.08 3.89 2.30
CA LEU A 218 14.66 5.03 3.00
C LEU A 218 16.05 4.73 3.59
N VAL A 219 16.40 3.46 3.76
CA VAL A 219 17.64 3.02 4.41
C VAL A 219 18.45 2.09 3.50
N GLU A 220 17.88 0.98 3.01
CA GLU A 220 18.68 0.00 2.24
C GLU A 220 19.08 0.52 0.86
N SER A 221 18.20 1.25 0.19
CA SER A 221 18.47 1.87 -1.12
C SER A 221 19.68 2.82 -1.08
N GLN A 222 19.90 3.53 0.04
CA GLN A 222 21.06 4.40 0.26
C GLN A 222 22.34 3.60 0.40
N ALA A 223 22.31 2.51 1.17
CA ALA A 223 23.45 1.64 1.31
C ALA A 223 23.87 1.06 -0.07
N ALA A 224 22.90 0.73 -0.92
CA ALA A 224 23.15 0.28 -2.28
C ALA A 224 23.77 1.38 -3.17
N VAL A 225 23.27 2.63 -3.11
CA VAL A 225 23.87 3.78 -3.81
C VAL A 225 25.32 4.02 -3.36
N ALA A 226 25.56 4.03 -2.05
CA ALA A 226 26.89 4.27 -1.48
C ALA A 226 27.89 3.16 -1.86
N ALA A 227 27.47 1.89 -1.81
CA ALA A 227 28.27 0.75 -2.23
C ALA A 227 28.60 0.79 -3.74
N GLY A 228 27.62 1.15 -4.58
CA GLY A 228 27.82 1.33 -6.02
C GLY A 228 28.82 2.45 -6.35
N ALA A 229 28.74 3.58 -5.65
CA ALA A 229 29.69 4.68 -5.80
C ALA A 229 31.12 4.29 -5.37
N ALA A 230 31.27 3.56 -4.27
CA ALA A 230 32.57 3.04 -3.82
C ALA A 230 33.18 2.05 -4.84
N ALA A 231 32.36 1.14 -5.38
CA ALA A 231 32.80 0.19 -6.40
C ALA A 231 33.25 0.87 -7.71
N THR A 232 32.55 1.94 -8.12
CA THR A 232 32.90 2.72 -9.32
C THR A 232 34.22 3.46 -9.13
N ARG A 233 34.46 4.04 -7.95
CA ARG A 233 35.74 4.68 -7.61
C ARG A 233 36.90 3.68 -7.59
N ALA A 234 36.70 2.49 -7.01
CA ALA A 234 37.71 1.43 -6.99
C ALA A 234 38.02 0.85 -8.39
N ALA A 235 37.04 0.84 -9.30
CA ALA A 235 37.23 0.46 -10.70
C ALA A 235 38.00 1.53 -11.49
N HIS A 236 37.71 2.81 -11.24
CA HIS A 236 38.39 3.94 -11.86
C HIS A 236 39.88 4.01 -11.48
N ASP A 237 40.24 3.65 -10.24
CA ASP A 237 41.65 3.57 -9.81
C ASP A 237 42.44 2.41 -10.44
N LYS A 238 41.75 1.40 -11.01
CA LYS A 238 42.39 0.21 -11.57
C LYS A 238 42.42 0.16 -13.09
N SER A 239 41.68 1.01 -13.81
CA SER A 239 41.67 1.02 -15.27
C SER A 239 41.94 2.41 -15.85
N GLY A 240 43.16 2.64 -16.33
CA GLY A 240 43.50 3.74 -17.24
C GLY A 240 42.93 3.54 -18.66
N ALA A 241 41.70 3.03 -18.79
CA ALA A 241 41.07 2.73 -20.06
C ALA A 241 39.97 3.75 -20.37
N LYS A 242 40.23 4.64 -21.33
CA LYS A 242 39.19 5.31 -22.12
C LYS A 242 38.40 4.23 -22.86
N ASP A 243 37.09 4.39 -22.96
CA ASP A 243 36.15 3.56 -23.74
C ASP A 243 35.59 2.30 -23.03
N ARG A 244 35.09 2.46 -21.80
CA ARG A 244 33.90 1.72 -21.39
C ARG A 244 32.76 2.71 -21.21
N GLU A 245 31.71 2.57 -22.02
CA GLU A 245 30.42 3.14 -21.69
C GLU A 245 30.12 2.79 -20.23
N PRO A 246 29.83 3.78 -19.37
CA PRO A 246 29.40 3.46 -18.04
C PRO A 246 28.07 2.73 -18.22
N LYS A 247 28.01 1.46 -17.83
CA LYS A 247 26.77 0.88 -17.35
C LYS A 247 26.72 1.12 -15.85
N PRO A 248 26.12 2.21 -15.37
CA PRO A 248 25.65 2.27 -14.02
C PRO A 248 24.18 1.84 -14.10
N GLU A 249 23.87 0.60 -13.76
CA GLU A 249 22.62 0.39 -13.02
C GLU A 249 22.83 0.88 -11.58
N ALA A 250 23.37 2.10 -11.44
CA ALA A 250 23.42 2.80 -10.17
C ALA A 250 21.96 3.10 -9.84
N SER A 251 21.57 2.74 -8.62
CA SER A 251 20.24 3.03 -8.10
C SER A 251 19.90 4.49 -8.41
N TRP A 252 18.87 4.71 -9.24
CA TRP A 252 18.47 6.03 -9.75
C TRP A 252 17.65 6.83 -8.73
N LEU A 253 17.98 6.63 -7.47
CA LEU A 253 17.30 7.17 -6.33
C LEU A 253 17.37 8.69 -6.33
N GLY A 254 16.22 9.35 -6.21
CA GLY A 254 16.09 10.79 -6.32
C GLY A 254 16.02 11.35 -7.75
N ARG A 255 16.19 10.52 -8.77
CA ARG A 255 16.24 10.93 -10.19
C ARG A 255 14.85 11.33 -10.70
N PHE A 256 13.94 10.36 -10.79
CA PHE A 256 12.59 10.59 -11.30
C PHE A 256 11.74 11.39 -10.32
N SER A 257 11.14 12.48 -10.79
CA SER A 257 10.35 13.40 -9.96
C SER A 257 9.28 14.13 -10.76
N HIS A 258 8.30 14.72 -10.08
CA HIS A 258 7.36 15.64 -10.69
C HIS A 258 7.88 17.09 -10.69
N GLY A 259 8.83 17.42 -9.81
CA GLY A 259 9.36 18.78 -9.65
C GLY A 259 10.50 19.19 -10.58
N THR A 260 10.93 18.34 -11.52
CA THR A 260 12.01 18.67 -12.47
C THR A 260 11.59 18.40 -13.90
N THR A 261 12.27 19.02 -14.87
CA THR A 261 12.04 18.80 -16.29
C THR A 261 12.92 17.72 -16.90
N PHE A 262 14.13 17.50 -16.37
CA PHE A 262 15.09 16.52 -16.93
C PHE A 262 14.60 15.08 -16.74
N TYR A 263 14.32 14.68 -15.50
CA TYR A 263 13.80 13.36 -15.14
C TYR A 263 12.35 13.46 -14.66
N HIS A 264 11.53 14.08 -15.50
CA HIS A 264 10.13 14.30 -15.16
C HIS A 264 9.34 12.98 -15.24
N LEU A 265 8.58 12.64 -14.20
CA LEU A 265 7.81 11.38 -14.14
C LEU A 265 6.74 11.26 -15.25
N THR A 266 6.29 12.37 -15.81
CA THR A 266 5.36 12.39 -16.97
C THR A 266 6.05 12.57 -18.32
N SER A 267 7.39 12.58 -18.37
CA SER A 267 8.15 12.49 -19.63
C SER A 267 7.93 11.14 -20.31
N SER A 268 8.43 10.95 -21.53
CA SER A 268 8.34 9.65 -22.21
C SER A 268 9.00 8.53 -21.40
N GLU A 269 10.23 8.76 -20.92
CA GLU A 269 10.97 7.80 -20.09
C GLU A 269 10.26 7.57 -18.74
N GLY A 270 9.78 8.64 -18.11
CA GLY A 270 9.02 8.55 -16.86
C GLY A 270 7.71 7.79 -17.01
N ASN A 271 7.00 7.97 -18.13
CA ASN A 271 5.77 7.25 -18.41
C ASN A 271 6.03 5.76 -18.65
N ASP A 272 7.11 5.43 -19.36
CA ASP A 272 7.50 4.03 -19.56
C ASP A 272 7.94 3.37 -18.25
N LEU A 273 8.60 4.11 -17.36
CA LEU A 273 8.86 3.69 -15.99
C LEU A 273 7.55 3.43 -15.22
N VAL A 274 6.60 4.36 -15.21
CA VAL A 274 5.32 4.20 -14.49
C VAL A 274 4.52 3.01 -15.02
N LYS A 275 4.53 2.76 -16.33
CA LYS A 275 3.89 1.57 -16.93
C LYS A 275 4.55 0.26 -16.50
N SER A 276 5.83 0.29 -16.13
CA SER A 276 6.55 -0.89 -15.65
C SER A 276 6.13 -1.32 -14.24
N PHE A 277 5.42 -0.46 -13.50
CA PHE A 277 5.01 -0.74 -12.12
C PHE A 277 3.99 -1.88 -12.09
N LYS A 278 4.37 -3.00 -11.47
CA LYS A 278 3.51 -4.18 -11.32
C LYS A 278 2.63 -4.09 -10.06
N LEU A 279 2.04 -2.92 -9.84
CA LEU A 279 1.20 -2.68 -8.67
C LEU A 279 -0.24 -3.17 -8.91
N PRO A 280 -0.84 -3.91 -7.96
CA PRO A 280 -2.26 -4.21 -8.00
C PRO A 280 -3.08 -2.94 -7.81
N SER A 281 -4.31 -2.91 -8.33
CA SER A 281 -5.20 -1.78 -8.07
C SER A 281 -5.49 -1.65 -6.57
N PRO A 282 -5.75 -0.43 -6.05
CA PRO A 282 -6.07 -0.24 -4.63
C PRO A 282 -7.25 -1.11 -4.16
N VAL A 283 -8.24 -1.33 -5.03
CA VAL A 283 -9.38 -2.23 -4.74
C VAL A 283 -8.91 -3.66 -4.44
N LYS A 284 -7.94 -4.19 -5.20
CA LYS A 284 -7.38 -5.53 -4.93
C LYS A 284 -6.65 -5.61 -3.59
N VAL A 285 -6.02 -4.51 -3.16
CA VAL A 285 -5.39 -4.42 -1.83
C VAL A 285 -6.46 -4.43 -0.74
N VAL A 286 -7.53 -3.65 -0.90
CA VAL A 286 -8.69 -3.66 0.02
C VAL A 286 -9.31 -5.06 0.12
N ASP A 287 -9.55 -5.72 -1.02
CA ASP A 287 -10.16 -7.06 -1.05
C ASP A 287 -9.25 -8.09 -0.38
N ARG A 288 -7.93 -7.97 -0.57
CA ARG A 288 -6.95 -8.83 0.10
C ARG A 288 -6.97 -8.62 1.63
N LEU A 289 -6.99 -7.37 2.09
CA LEU A 289 -7.10 -7.04 3.51
C LEU A 289 -8.40 -7.58 4.11
N LYS A 290 -9.54 -7.33 3.47
CA LYS A 290 -10.83 -7.86 3.91
C LYS A 290 -10.82 -9.38 4.04
N LYS A 291 -10.30 -10.08 3.03
CA LYS A 291 -10.20 -11.55 3.05
C LYS A 291 -9.35 -12.05 4.23
N LYS A 292 -8.24 -11.37 4.52
CA LYS A 292 -7.35 -11.73 5.63
C LYS A 292 -7.98 -11.43 6.99
N LEU A 293 -8.44 -10.20 7.20
CA LEU A 293 -8.97 -9.75 8.48
C LEU A 293 -10.33 -10.38 8.82
N VAL A 294 -11.20 -10.67 7.85
CA VAL A 294 -12.45 -11.40 8.14
C VAL A 294 -12.20 -12.89 8.30
N GLY A 295 -11.23 -13.46 7.55
CA GLY A 295 -10.87 -14.87 7.67
C GLY A 295 -10.10 -15.21 8.96
N ASP A 296 -9.45 -14.22 9.56
CA ASP A 296 -8.72 -14.33 10.84
C ASP A 296 -9.57 -13.90 12.05
N ALA A 297 -10.85 -13.54 11.82
CA ALA A 297 -11.79 -13.37 12.91
C ALA A 297 -11.95 -14.75 13.60
N PRO A 298 -11.82 -14.84 14.94
CA PRO A 298 -12.12 -16.07 15.65
C PRO A 298 -13.50 -16.53 15.20
N ALA A 299 -13.59 -17.75 14.66
CA ALA A 299 -14.88 -18.38 14.43
C ALA A 299 -15.66 -18.22 15.74
N PRO A 300 -16.87 -17.63 15.73
CA PRO A 300 -17.63 -17.52 16.96
C PRO A 300 -17.74 -18.94 17.52
N ASP A 301 -17.33 -19.12 18.78
CA ASP A 301 -17.64 -20.30 19.57
C ASP A 301 -19.17 -20.32 19.73
N TRP A 302 -19.88 -20.68 18.67
CA TRP A 302 -21.25 -21.12 18.78
C TRP A 302 -21.16 -22.39 19.60
N GLU A 303 -21.49 -22.30 20.89
CA GLU A 303 -21.89 -23.46 21.66
C GLU A 303 -22.84 -24.27 20.79
N VAL A 304 -22.38 -25.45 20.37
CA VAL A 304 -23.20 -26.43 19.70
C VAL A 304 -24.27 -26.80 20.72
N LEU A 305 -25.45 -26.19 20.61
CA LEU A 305 -26.60 -26.60 21.38
C LEU A 305 -26.90 -28.05 21.00
N ASP A 306 -26.90 -28.95 21.98
CA ASP A 306 -27.20 -30.36 21.79
C ASP A 306 -28.53 -30.53 21.04
N ASP A 307 -28.55 -31.45 20.08
CA ASP A 307 -29.65 -31.74 19.15
C ASP A 307 -30.99 -32.11 19.84
N ASP A 308 -31.01 -32.27 21.16
CA ASP A 308 -32.21 -32.57 21.94
C ASP A 308 -33.14 -31.35 22.16
N ALA A 309 -32.70 -30.12 21.85
CA ALA A 309 -33.53 -28.91 21.98
C ALA A 309 -34.64 -28.77 20.91
N TRP A 310 -34.65 -29.61 19.86
CA TRP A 310 -35.62 -29.55 18.76
C TRP A 310 -36.49 -30.79 18.60
N LYS A 311 -36.54 -31.68 19.60
CA LYS A 311 -37.53 -32.75 19.60
C LYS A 311 -38.90 -32.19 19.93
N VAL A 312 -39.68 -31.91 18.89
CA VAL A 312 -41.12 -31.72 19.00
C VAL A 312 -41.70 -33.08 19.40
N GLU A 313 -42.18 -33.19 20.63
CA GLU A 313 -43.01 -34.32 21.05
C GLU A 313 -44.33 -34.27 20.26
N ASP A 314 -44.44 -35.10 19.22
CA ASP A 314 -45.70 -35.36 18.53
C ASP A 314 -46.65 -36.12 19.47
N ALA A 315 -47.38 -35.36 20.28
CA ALA A 315 -48.34 -35.87 21.25
C ALA A 315 -49.79 -35.70 20.79
N PHE A 316 -50.19 -36.23 19.62
CA PHE A 316 -51.60 -36.50 19.25
C PHE A 316 -51.57 -37.55 18.11
N GLY A 317 -51.87 -38.83 18.25
CA GLY A 317 -52.94 -39.50 18.98
C GLY A 317 -53.85 -40.16 17.94
N GLN A 318 -53.89 -41.50 17.83
CA GLN A 318 -55.01 -42.23 17.20
C GLN A 318 -55.08 -43.71 17.68
N PRO A 319 -56.28 -44.33 17.63
CA PRO A 319 -56.74 -45.31 18.60
C PRO A 319 -56.51 -46.79 18.22
N ARG A 320 -56.82 -47.63 19.20
CA ARG A 320 -56.60 -49.07 19.33
C ARG A 320 -57.78 -49.91 18.81
N ALA A 321 -57.49 -51.00 18.08
CA ALA A 321 -58.24 -52.27 18.00
C ALA A 321 -57.36 -53.29 17.20
N ASP A 322 -56.71 -54.30 17.81
CA ASP A 322 -57.18 -55.67 18.15
C ASP A 322 -57.71 -56.45 16.90
N GLN A 323 -57.33 -57.68 16.53
CA GLN A 323 -56.71 -58.85 17.19
C GLN A 323 -56.45 -59.95 16.11
N GLY A 324 -55.48 -60.88 16.29
CA GLY A 324 -55.60 -62.26 15.72
C GLY A 324 -54.44 -62.93 14.92
N ASN A 325 -53.56 -63.64 15.65
CA ASN A 325 -52.77 -64.87 15.38
C ASN A 325 -52.49 -65.45 13.96
N GLY A 326 -51.23 -65.93 13.74
CA GLY A 326 -50.98 -67.23 13.07
C GLY A 326 -49.70 -67.44 12.20
N VAL A 327 -48.62 -67.96 12.82
CA VAL A 327 -47.69 -69.05 12.39
C VAL A 327 -46.85 -69.02 11.06
N GLU A 328 -45.53 -69.21 11.25
CA GLU A 328 -44.42 -69.81 10.44
C GLU A 328 -44.06 -69.38 8.99
N GLY A 329 -42.74 -69.23 8.77
CA GLY A 329 -42.10 -69.35 7.45
C GLY A 329 -40.70 -68.69 7.35
N LYS A 330 -39.64 -69.50 7.35
CA LYS A 330 -38.21 -69.12 7.30
C LYS A 330 -37.71 -68.97 5.82
N PRO A 331 -36.40 -68.77 5.54
CA PRO A 331 -35.73 -67.52 5.12
C PRO A 331 -35.18 -67.52 3.66
N LYS A 332 -34.56 -66.41 3.20
CA LYS A 332 -33.54 -66.25 2.11
C LYS A 332 -33.24 -64.74 1.96
N SER A 333 -32.09 -64.21 1.58
CA SER A 333 -30.73 -64.67 1.24
C SER A 333 -29.83 -63.40 1.30
N VAL A 334 -28.66 -63.44 1.94
CA VAL A 334 -27.32 -63.43 1.33
C VAL A 334 -27.06 -62.34 0.27
N GLY A 335 -26.07 -61.50 0.56
CA GLY A 335 -25.36 -60.62 -0.39
C GLY A 335 -24.39 -59.69 0.33
N SER A 336 -23.32 -60.24 0.93
CA SER A 336 -21.90 -60.04 0.57
C SER A 336 -21.40 -58.58 0.67
N SER A 337 -20.54 -58.20 1.64
CA SER A 337 -19.06 -58.36 1.65
C SER A 337 -18.40 -57.73 0.41
N LYS A 338 -17.31 -56.93 0.42
CA LYS A 338 -16.16 -56.61 1.28
C LYS A 338 -15.59 -55.28 0.68
N GLY A 339 -14.85 -54.40 1.36
CA GLY A 339 -13.58 -54.63 2.03
C GLY A 339 -12.39 -54.17 1.16
N TRP A 340 -11.74 -53.08 1.60
CA TRP A 340 -10.28 -52.84 1.68
C TRP A 340 -9.33 -52.85 0.45
N MET A 341 -8.47 -51.81 0.49
CA MET A 341 -7.00 -51.76 0.26
C MET A 341 -6.38 -51.21 -1.06
N LYS A 342 -5.66 -50.09 -0.85
CA LYS A 342 -4.27 -49.73 -1.20
C LYS A 342 -3.70 -49.93 -2.63
N VAL A 343 -3.20 -48.78 -3.14
CA VAL A 343 -1.84 -48.47 -3.65
C VAL A 343 -1.38 -49.13 -4.96
N LYS A 344 -1.12 -48.26 -5.94
CA LYS A 344 0.24 -48.06 -6.45
C LYS A 344 0.48 -46.59 -6.75
#